data_AF-A0A7H4MVF9-F1
#
_entry.id   AF-A0A7H4MVF9-F1
#
_cell.length_a   1.000
_cell.length_b   1.000
_cell.length_c   1.000
_cell.angle_alpha   90.00
_cell.angle_beta   90.00
_cell.angle_gamma   90.00
#
_symmetry.space_group_name_H-M   'P 1'
#
loop_
_entity.id
_entity.type
_entity.pdbx_description
1 polymer ?
#
loop_
_entity_poly.entity_id
_entity_poly.type
_entity_poly.pdbx_seq_one_letter_code
_entity_poly.pdbx_strand_id
1 'polypeptide(L)'
;MASANKLTLFIVIFMLLGILSGAAIHAYAGQTTITAWSENITLLTDVFLRLIKMVIAPLVFSTLTVGIMRLGETATIGRVGGKAMVWFITSSILSILVGLVIVTLEHPGAGLNLAIPKESVDTGLAVSGMSLKGFLTHTIPTSITEAMSNNEILQIVVFSMFFGIAGASLGEKFNAPLVAALNVVSHIMLKVTGYVMYVAPLAIFAAISSVIASQGWGSCLITPRLSADTMSRFC
;
A
#
# COMPACT_ATOMS: atom_id res chain seq x y z
N MET A 1 -5.80 13.47 -22.76
CA MET A 1 -4.84 13.73 -21.67
C MET A 1 -5.26 15.02 -20.97
N ALA A 2 -6.18 14.94 -20.02
CA ALA A 2 -6.53 16.09 -19.19
C ALA A 2 -5.34 16.35 -18.24
N SER A 3 -4.85 17.59 -18.22
CA SER A 3 -3.62 18.04 -17.57
C SER A 3 -3.34 17.39 -16.20
N ALA A 4 -2.23 16.65 -16.11
CA ALA A 4 -1.74 16.02 -14.87
C ALA A 4 -1.71 16.98 -13.66
N ASN A 5 -1.51 18.27 -13.92
CA ASN A 5 -1.48 19.31 -12.91
C ASN A 5 -2.81 19.50 -12.15
N LYS A 6 -3.96 19.18 -12.77
CA LYS A 6 -5.27 19.34 -12.11
C LYS A 6 -5.50 18.27 -11.05
N LEU A 7 -5.15 17.02 -11.31
CA LEU A 7 -5.40 15.92 -10.36
C LEU A 7 -4.50 16.05 -9.12
N THR A 8 -3.22 16.37 -9.32
CA THR A 8 -2.31 16.65 -8.20
C THR A 8 -2.78 17.84 -7.38
N LEU A 9 -3.25 18.91 -8.02
CA LEU A 9 -3.83 20.06 -7.34
C LEU A 9 -5.09 19.68 -6.53
N PHE A 10 -5.98 18.85 -7.09
CA PHE A 10 -7.13 18.34 -6.35
C PHE A 10 -6.71 17.53 -5.12
N ILE A 11 -5.74 16.63 -5.24
CA ILE A 11 -5.26 15.85 -4.08
C ILE A 11 -4.75 16.78 -2.98
N VAL A 12 -3.96 17.80 -3.33
CA VAL A 12 -3.43 18.77 -2.34
C VAL A 12 -4.57 19.58 -1.70
N ILE A 13 -5.54 20.05 -2.49
CA ILE A 13 -6.69 20.81 -1.96
C ILE A 13 -7.51 19.93 -1.00
N PHE A 14 -7.84 18.70 -1.40
CA PHE A 14 -8.61 17.78 -0.55
C PHE A 14 -7.84 17.35 0.70
N MET A 15 -6.51 17.23 0.61
CA MET A 15 -5.65 17.01 1.77
C MET A 15 -5.73 18.18 2.75
N LEU A 16 -5.57 19.43 2.27
CA LEU A 16 -5.68 20.63 3.11
C LEU A 16 -7.08 20.77 3.72
N LEU A 17 -8.13 20.51 2.93
CA LEU A 17 -9.51 20.51 3.42
C LEU A 17 -9.72 19.42 4.49
N GLY A 18 -9.14 18.24 4.33
CA GLY A 18 -9.23 17.14 5.30
C GLY A 18 -8.54 17.47 6.61
N ILE A 19 -7.39 18.17 6.52
CA ILE A 19 -6.73 18.74 7.69
C ILE A 19 -7.68 19.72 8.37
N LEU A 20 -8.15 20.76 7.67
CA LEU A 20 -9.01 21.79 8.24
C LEU A 20 -10.31 21.24 8.85
N SER A 21 -10.97 20.28 8.19
CA SER A 21 -12.21 19.68 8.69
C SER A 21 -11.97 18.82 9.93
N GLY A 22 -10.94 17.97 9.91
CA GLY A 22 -10.58 17.15 11.08
C GLY A 22 -10.19 18.01 12.28
N ALA A 23 -9.49 19.12 12.01
CA ALA A 23 -9.08 20.07 13.01
C ALA A 23 -10.28 20.83 13.62
N ALA A 24 -11.20 21.33 12.79
CA ALA A 24 -12.41 21.99 13.25
C ALA A 24 -13.30 21.08 14.10
N ILE A 25 -13.47 19.82 13.70
CA ILE A 25 -14.31 18.87 14.43
C ILE A 25 -13.70 18.51 15.78
N HIS A 26 -12.37 18.33 15.84
CA HIS A 26 -11.69 18.11 17.12
C HIS A 26 -11.76 19.33 18.06
N ALA A 27 -11.79 20.55 17.53
CA ALA A 27 -11.80 21.78 18.34
C ALA A 27 -13.19 22.16 18.86
N TYR A 28 -14.25 21.89 18.08
CA TYR A 28 -15.60 22.40 18.35
C TYR A 28 -16.63 21.33 18.71
N ALA A 29 -16.34 20.04 18.54
CA ALA A 29 -17.32 18.97 18.73
C ALA A 29 -17.09 18.15 20.02
N GLY A 30 -18.17 17.68 20.64
CA GLY A 30 -18.12 16.75 21.78
C GLY A 30 -17.68 15.34 21.35
N GLN A 31 -17.19 14.53 22.30
CA GLN A 31 -16.64 13.19 22.05
C GLN A 31 -17.57 12.27 21.22
N THR A 32 -18.89 12.39 21.38
CA THR A 32 -19.91 11.62 20.65
C THR A 32 -20.06 12.02 19.18
N THR A 33 -19.82 13.30 18.86
CA THR A 33 -19.85 13.80 17.47
C THR A 33 -18.55 13.49 16.74
N ILE A 34 -17.43 13.46 17.46
CA ILE A 34 -16.13 13.04 16.91
C ILE A 34 -16.18 11.58 16.47
N THR A 35 -16.70 10.68 17.31
CA THR A 35 -16.85 9.26 16.96
C THR A 35 -17.81 9.05 15.81
N ALA A 36 -18.97 9.72 15.83
CA ALA A 36 -19.94 9.64 14.74
C ALA A 36 -19.35 10.14 13.40
N TRP A 37 -18.59 11.23 13.40
CA TRP A 37 -17.93 11.72 12.20
C TRP A 37 -16.84 10.75 11.71
N SER A 38 -15.98 10.26 12.61
CA SER A 38 -14.90 9.33 12.28
C SER A 38 -15.43 8.02 11.70
N GLU A 39 -16.52 7.47 12.22
CA GLU A 39 -17.14 6.26 11.67
C GLU A 39 -17.70 6.50 10.27
N ASN A 40 -18.49 7.56 10.08
CA ASN A 40 -19.11 7.86 8.79
C ASN A 40 -18.08 8.19 7.70
N ILE A 41 -17.02 8.91 8.06
CA ILE A 41 -16.01 9.31 7.09
C ILE A 41 -15.06 8.15 6.74
N THR A 42 -14.79 7.23 7.68
CA THR A 42 -13.95 6.05 7.42
C THR A 42 -14.59 5.09 6.43
N LEU A 43 -15.93 5.02 6.36
CA LEU A 43 -16.64 4.26 5.32
C LEU A 43 -16.18 4.64 3.90
N LEU A 44 -15.90 5.92 3.67
CA LEU A 44 -15.46 6.41 2.36
C LEU A 44 -14.05 5.91 2.01
N THR A 45 -13.16 5.89 3.01
CA THR A 45 -11.82 5.29 2.89
C THR A 45 -11.90 3.79 2.67
N ASP A 46 -12.78 3.09 3.40
CA ASP A 46 -12.97 1.64 3.27
C ASP A 46 -13.50 1.24 1.90
N VAL A 47 -14.48 1.98 1.37
CA VAL A 47 -14.99 1.77 0.00
C VAL A 47 -13.87 1.96 -1.01
N PHE A 48 -13.05 3.01 -0.87
CA PHE A 48 -11.91 3.23 -1.77
C PHE A 48 -10.89 2.09 -1.71
N LEU A 49 -10.54 1.61 -0.52
CA LEU A 49 -9.62 0.48 -0.36
C LEU A 49 -10.20 -0.80 -0.97
N ARG A 50 -11.51 -1.04 -0.86
CA ARG A 50 -12.20 -2.16 -1.52
C ARG A 50 -12.15 -2.06 -3.05
N LEU A 51 -12.32 -0.86 -3.61
CA LEU A 51 -12.18 -0.62 -5.05
C LEU A 51 -10.75 -0.94 -5.53
N ILE A 52 -9.73 -0.53 -4.78
CA ILE A 52 -8.33 -0.84 -5.11
C ILE A 52 -8.06 -2.34 -5.03
N LYS A 53 -8.51 -3.02 -3.96
CA LYS A 53 -8.35 -4.48 -3.81
C LYS A 53 -8.94 -5.27 -4.98
N MET A 54 -10.12 -4.89 -5.45
CA MET A 54 -10.77 -5.50 -6.63
C MET A 54 -9.90 -5.44 -7.89
N VAL A 55 -9.16 -4.34 -8.09
CA VAL A 55 -8.37 -4.12 -9.31
C VAL A 55 -7.00 -4.80 -9.24
N ILE A 56 -6.39 -4.90 -8.06
CA ILE A 56 -5.02 -5.42 -7.89
C ILE A 56 -4.89 -6.85 -8.40
N ALA A 57 -5.77 -7.76 -7.99
CA ALA A 57 -5.65 -9.18 -8.33
C ALA A 57 -5.58 -9.45 -9.85
N PRO A 58 -6.57 -9.01 -10.68
CA PRO A 58 -6.52 -9.23 -12.12
C PRO A 58 -5.41 -8.41 -12.82
N LEU A 59 -5.08 -7.23 -12.31
CA LEU A 59 -4.01 -6.40 -12.87
C LEU A 59 -2.65 -7.08 -12.69
N VAL A 60 -2.32 -7.51 -11.48
CA VAL A 60 -1.04 -8.17 -11.16
C VAL A 60 -0.91 -9.47 -11.94
N PHE A 61 -1.95 -10.31 -11.97
CA PHE A 61 -1.92 -11.56 -12.73
C PHE A 61 -1.66 -11.31 -14.22
N SER A 62 -2.46 -10.45 -14.87
CA SER A 62 -2.33 -10.20 -16.30
C SER A 62 -1.00 -9.55 -16.67
N THR A 63 -0.54 -8.56 -15.90
CA THR A 63 0.70 -7.85 -16.20
C THR A 63 1.95 -8.70 -15.98
N LEU A 64 2.00 -9.49 -14.91
CA LEU A 64 3.14 -10.38 -14.64
C LEU A 64 3.20 -11.54 -15.63
N THR A 65 2.07 -12.18 -15.91
CA THR A 65 2.04 -13.29 -16.87
C THR A 65 2.45 -12.81 -18.27
N VAL A 66 1.90 -11.70 -18.77
CA VAL A 66 2.30 -11.12 -20.06
C VAL A 66 3.77 -10.71 -20.04
N GLY A 67 4.23 -10.10 -18.95
CA GLY A 67 5.62 -9.70 -18.79
C GLY A 67 6.57 -10.88 -18.95
N ILE A 68 6.32 -11.98 -18.23
CA ILE A 68 7.15 -13.18 -18.24
C ILE A 68 7.09 -13.90 -19.59
N MET A 69 5.89 -14.08 -20.16
CA MET A 69 5.72 -14.76 -21.45
C MET A 69 6.45 -14.05 -22.61
N ARG A 70 6.58 -12.72 -22.55
CA ARG A 70 7.30 -11.93 -23.56
C ARG A 70 8.83 -12.05 -23.49
N LEU A 71 9.39 -12.42 -22.33
CA LEU A 71 10.82 -12.62 -22.22
C LEU A 71 11.28 -13.92 -22.87
N GLY A 72 10.42 -14.94 -22.97
CA GLY A 72 10.66 -16.21 -23.68
C GLY A 72 11.72 -17.14 -23.07
N GLU A 73 12.76 -16.56 -22.44
CA GLU A 73 13.92 -17.27 -21.94
C GLU A 73 13.94 -17.31 -20.40
N THR A 74 13.78 -18.51 -19.85
CA THR A 74 13.77 -18.77 -18.40
C THR A 74 15.06 -18.35 -17.70
N ALA A 75 16.22 -18.50 -18.37
CA ALA A 75 17.52 -18.07 -17.86
C ALA A 75 17.59 -16.54 -17.68
N THR A 76 17.03 -15.79 -18.63
CA THR A 76 16.99 -14.33 -18.55
C THR A 76 16.02 -13.86 -17.46
N ILE A 77 14.87 -14.52 -17.30
CA ILE A 77 13.92 -14.24 -16.20
C ILE A 77 14.58 -14.41 -14.83
N GLY A 78 15.29 -15.53 -14.62
CA GLY A 78 15.99 -15.80 -13.36
C GLY A 78 17.10 -14.80 -13.04
N ARG A 79 17.88 -14.39 -14.05
CA ARG A 79 18.96 -13.38 -13.89
C ARG A 79 18.41 -12.00 -13.55
N VAL A 80 17.35 -11.56 -14.22
CA VAL A 80 16.70 -10.26 -13.94
C VAL A 80 16.03 -10.28 -12.58
N GLY A 81 15.28 -11.34 -12.27
CA GLY A 81 14.63 -11.52 -10.97
C GLY A 81 15.64 -11.57 -9.81
N GLY A 82 16.74 -12.30 -9.97
CA GLY A 82 17.82 -12.35 -8.98
C GLY A 82 18.47 -10.99 -8.73
N LYS A 83 18.77 -10.23 -9.80
CA LYS A 83 19.32 -8.87 -9.67
C LYS A 83 18.32 -7.92 -8.99
N ALA A 84 17.03 -8.04 -9.31
CA ALA A 84 15.98 -7.26 -8.66
C ALA A 84 15.83 -7.62 -7.18
N MET A 85 15.93 -8.90 -6.81
CA MET A 85 15.83 -9.36 -5.42
C MET A 85 17.01 -8.88 -4.57
N VAL A 86 18.24 -8.95 -5.09
CA VAL A 86 19.41 -8.37 -4.42
C VAL A 86 19.23 -6.87 -4.23
N TRP A 87 18.80 -6.15 -5.27
CA TRP A 87 18.56 -4.71 -5.20
C TRP A 87 17.47 -4.35 -4.17
N PHE A 88 16.38 -5.13 -4.11
CA PHE A 88 15.28 -4.94 -3.15
C PHE A 88 15.73 -5.17 -1.71
N ILE A 89 16.50 -6.24 -1.44
CA ILE A 89 17.03 -6.55 -0.11
C ILE A 89 17.98 -5.44 0.35
N THR A 90 18.92 -5.04 -0.51
CA THR A 90 19.86 -3.95 -0.19
C THR A 90 19.12 -2.63 0.07
N SER A 91 18.12 -2.29 -0.74
CA SER A 91 17.31 -1.08 -0.54
C SER A 91 16.49 -1.13 0.75
N SER A 92 15.96 -2.30 1.12
CA SER A 92 15.18 -2.49 2.34
C SER A 92 16.05 -2.33 3.59
N ILE A 93 17.25 -2.93 3.59
CA ILE A 93 18.23 -2.78 4.67
C ILE A 93 18.63 -1.31 4.80
N LEU A 94 18.93 -0.64 3.69
CA LEU A 94 19.29 0.78 3.69
C LEU A 94 18.15 1.65 4.26
N SER A 95 16.90 1.39 3.87
CA SER A 95 15.73 2.13 4.39
C SER A 95 15.56 1.94 5.90
N ILE A 96 15.73 0.72 6.41
CA ILE A 96 15.63 0.42 7.85
C ILE A 96 16.78 1.11 8.62
N LEU A 97 18.00 1.07 8.09
CA LEU A 97 19.16 1.72 8.71
C LEU A 97 18.96 3.24 8.81
N VAL A 98 18.52 3.88 7.73
CA VAL A 98 18.23 5.32 7.74
C VAL A 98 17.10 5.64 8.73
N GLY A 99 16.03 4.84 8.74
CA GLY A 99 14.94 5.00 9.72
C GLY A 99 15.42 4.87 11.16
N LEU A 100 16.28 3.90 11.45
CA LEU A 100 16.86 3.68 12.79
C LEU A 100 17.76 4.85 13.22
N VAL A 101 18.58 5.38 12.31
CA VAL A 101 19.43 6.55 12.59
C VAL A 101 18.58 7.77 12.93
N ILE A 102 17.56 8.08 12.12
CA ILE A 102 16.69 9.24 12.36
C ILE A 102 15.95 9.10 13.70
N VAL A 103 15.36 7.93 13.99
CA VAL A 103 14.64 7.70 15.25
C VAL A 103 15.56 7.79 16.46
N THR A 104 16.81 7.33 16.34
CA THR A 104 17.80 7.42 17.42
C THR A 104 18.24 8.87 17.67
N LEU A 105 18.28 9.72 16.65
CA LEU A 105 18.66 11.13 16.80
C LEU A 105 17.50 12.00 17.31
N GLU A 106 16.30 11.79 16.79
CA GLU A 106 15.13 12.64 17.07
C GLU A 106 14.37 12.20 18.34
N HIS A 107 14.63 10.99 18.86
CA HIS A 107 13.95 10.40 20.02
C HIS A 107 12.44 10.73 20.09
N PRO A 108 11.65 10.37 19.07
CA PRO A 108 10.22 10.69 19.02
C PRO A 108 9.49 9.92 20.13
N GLY A 109 9.29 10.57 21.27
CA GLY A 109 8.74 9.94 22.47
C GLY A 109 9.21 10.54 23.79
N ALA A 110 10.32 11.29 23.79
CA ALA A 110 10.78 12.04 24.96
C ALA A 110 9.80 13.20 25.27
N GLY A 111 8.69 12.89 25.94
CA GLY A 111 7.61 13.82 26.26
C GLY A 111 6.21 13.20 26.28
N LEU A 112 6.03 12.01 25.72
CA LEU A 112 4.79 11.24 25.83
C LEU A 112 4.74 10.56 27.21
N ASN A 113 4.20 11.26 28.21
CA ASN A 113 3.79 10.65 29.50
C ASN A 113 2.54 9.78 29.29
N LEU A 114 2.67 8.74 28.47
CA LEU A 114 1.66 7.69 28.37
C LEU A 114 1.74 6.88 29.67
N ALA A 115 0.71 7.01 30.51
CA ALA A 115 0.56 6.19 31.70
C ALA A 115 0.55 4.72 31.26
N ILE A 116 1.66 4.01 31.48
CA ILE A 116 1.80 2.60 31.12
C ILE A 116 0.75 1.83 31.93
N PRO A 117 -0.27 1.23 31.28
CA PRO A 117 -1.17 0.33 31.99
C PRO A 117 -0.33 -0.83 32.55
N LYS A 118 -0.42 -1.08 33.87
CA LYS A 118 0.31 -2.16 34.57
C LYS A 118 -0.23 -3.56 34.26
N GLU A 119 -1.28 -3.65 33.47
CA GLU A 119 -1.80 -4.90 32.93
C GLU A 119 -1.04 -5.19 31.65
N SER A 120 -0.50 -6.40 31.52
CA SER A 120 0.00 -6.94 30.26
C SER A 120 -1.15 -6.94 29.26
N VAL A 121 -1.32 -5.84 28.54
CA VAL A 121 -2.15 -5.81 27.34
C VAL A 121 -1.56 -6.91 26.46
N ASP A 122 -2.33 -7.98 26.28
CA ASP A 122 -2.08 -8.95 25.23
C ASP A 122 -2.08 -8.13 23.94
N THR A 123 -0.87 -7.76 23.50
CA THR A 123 -0.68 -6.83 22.39
C THR A 123 -1.24 -7.38 21.08
N GLY A 124 -1.77 -8.61 21.06
CA GLY A 124 -2.18 -9.31 19.84
C GLY A 124 -1.01 -9.48 18.86
N LEU A 125 0.20 -9.07 19.27
CA LEU A 125 1.43 -9.30 18.55
C LEU A 125 1.69 -10.78 18.74
N ALA A 126 1.29 -11.54 17.73
CA ALA A 126 1.83 -12.86 17.52
C ALA A 126 3.36 -12.72 17.41
N VAL A 127 4.05 -12.75 18.54
CA VAL A 127 5.50 -13.06 18.66
C VAL A 127 5.73 -14.53 18.29
N SER A 128 4.70 -15.23 17.81
CA SER A 128 4.83 -16.35 16.90
C SER A 128 5.34 -15.82 15.57
N GLY A 129 6.66 -15.61 15.49
CA GLY A 129 7.35 -15.40 14.23
C GLY A 129 6.78 -16.36 13.20
N MET A 130 6.31 -15.81 12.08
CA MET A 130 5.76 -16.59 10.99
C MET A 130 6.70 -17.78 10.75
N SER A 131 6.28 -18.96 11.19
CA SER A 131 7.09 -20.17 11.07
C SER A 131 7.51 -20.28 9.61
N LEU A 132 8.77 -20.66 9.34
CA LEU A 132 9.23 -20.87 7.96
C LEU A 132 8.26 -21.79 7.19
N LYS A 133 7.64 -22.74 7.91
CA LYS A 133 6.57 -23.60 7.42
C LYS A 133 5.28 -22.84 7.13
N GLY A 134 4.86 -21.94 8.01
CA GLY A 134 3.70 -21.05 7.81
C GLY A 134 3.89 -20.13 6.60
N PHE A 135 5.03 -19.45 6.49
CA PHE A 135 5.36 -18.60 5.34
C PHE A 135 5.33 -19.39 4.03
N LEU A 136 6.00 -20.55 3.98
CA LEU A 136 6.06 -21.36 2.76
C LEU A 136 4.69 -21.92 2.37
N THR A 137 3.89 -22.36 3.35
CA THR A 137 2.52 -22.85 3.11
C THR A 137 1.60 -21.73 2.64
N HIS A 138 1.78 -20.50 3.13
CA HIS A 138 1.04 -19.33 2.63
C HIS A 138 1.57 -18.77 1.32
N THR A 139 2.78 -19.16 0.89
CA THR A 139 3.37 -18.72 -0.38
C THR A 139 2.83 -19.51 -1.57
N ILE A 140 2.62 -20.82 -1.39
CA ILE A 140 2.09 -21.70 -2.43
C ILE A 140 0.56 -21.82 -2.25
N PRO A 141 -0.25 -21.26 -3.16
CA PRO A 141 -1.70 -21.35 -3.04
C PRO A 141 -2.20 -22.79 -3.16
N THR A 142 -3.17 -23.15 -2.33
CA THR A 142 -3.99 -24.37 -2.46
C THR A 142 -4.90 -24.29 -3.69
N SER A 143 -5.43 -23.10 -3.97
CA SER A 143 -6.26 -22.80 -5.14
C SER A 143 -6.08 -21.34 -5.59
N ILE A 144 -6.07 -21.10 -6.90
CA ILE A 144 -6.01 -19.75 -7.47
C ILE A 144 -7.25 -18.93 -7.11
N THR A 145 -8.43 -19.56 -7.07
CA THR A 145 -9.70 -18.86 -6.81
C THR A 145 -9.74 -18.32 -5.39
N GLU A 146 -9.18 -19.09 -4.43
CA GLU A 146 -9.05 -18.70 -3.04
C GLU A 146 -8.02 -17.57 -2.85
N ALA A 147 -6.88 -17.66 -3.53
CA ALA A 147 -5.87 -16.59 -3.52
C ALA A 147 -6.44 -15.26 -4.05
N MET A 148 -7.27 -15.33 -5.10
CA MET A 148 -7.93 -14.16 -5.69
C MET A 148 -9.06 -13.62 -4.79
N SER A 149 -9.82 -14.47 -4.11
CA SER A 149 -10.89 -14.01 -3.21
C SER A 149 -10.33 -13.39 -1.92
N ASN A 150 -9.26 -13.98 -1.38
CA ASN A 150 -8.62 -13.51 -0.15
C ASN A 150 -7.65 -12.33 -0.39
N ASN A 151 -7.40 -11.96 -1.65
CA ASN A 151 -6.48 -10.88 -2.03
C ASN A 151 -5.04 -11.11 -1.53
N GLU A 152 -4.60 -12.37 -1.53
CA GLU A 152 -3.25 -12.77 -1.14
C GLU A 152 -2.27 -12.48 -2.27
N ILE A 153 -1.72 -11.26 -2.30
CA ILE A 153 -0.87 -10.77 -3.39
C ILE A 153 0.32 -11.71 -3.63
N LEU A 154 0.95 -12.21 -2.56
CA LEU A 154 2.10 -13.11 -2.66
C LEU A 154 1.76 -14.38 -3.44
N GLN A 155 0.61 -15.00 -3.14
CA GLN A 155 0.16 -16.22 -3.81
C GLN A 155 -0.16 -15.97 -5.29
N ILE A 156 -0.82 -14.85 -5.60
CA ILE A 156 -1.15 -14.47 -6.98
C ILE A 156 0.13 -14.28 -7.80
N VAL A 157 1.15 -13.62 -7.22
CA VAL A 157 2.45 -13.41 -7.88
C VAL A 157 3.13 -14.75 -8.17
N VAL A 158 3.22 -15.64 -7.18
CA VAL A 158 3.86 -16.96 -7.33
C VAL A 158 3.16 -17.78 -8.41
N PHE A 159 1.83 -17.87 -8.37
CA PHE A 159 1.06 -18.57 -9.40
C PHE A 159 1.28 -17.95 -10.80
N SER A 160 1.19 -16.62 -10.92
CA SER A 160 1.39 -15.91 -12.19
C SER A 160 2.79 -16.13 -12.77
N MET A 161 3.79 -16.33 -11.91
CA MET A 161 5.16 -16.63 -12.29
C MET A 161 5.28 -18.04 -12.88
N PHE A 162 4.75 -19.06 -12.19
CA PHE A 162 4.73 -20.43 -12.72
C PHE A 162 3.94 -20.52 -14.02
N PHE A 163 2.76 -19.90 -14.08
CA PHE A 163 1.92 -19.87 -15.28
C PHE A 163 2.60 -19.13 -16.45
N GLY A 164 3.27 -18.01 -16.16
CA GLY A 164 4.03 -17.25 -17.14
C GLY A 164 5.22 -18.03 -17.72
N ILE A 165 5.99 -18.72 -16.86
CA ILE A 165 7.14 -19.54 -17.27
C ILE A 165 6.68 -20.75 -18.11
N ALA A 166 5.63 -21.46 -17.67
CA ALA A 166 5.06 -22.56 -18.43
C ALA A 166 4.54 -22.10 -19.80
N GLY A 167 3.85 -20.95 -19.83
CA GLY A 167 3.40 -20.30 -21.06
C GLY A 167 4.53 -19.93 -22.02
N ALA A 168 5.66 -19.45 -21.50
CA ALA A 168 6.84 -19.15 -22.29
C ALA A 168 7.44 -20.42 -22.94
N SER A 169 7.42 -21.56 -22.24
CA SER A 169 7.98 -22.82 -22.76
C SER A 169 7.17 -23.49 -23.89
N LEU A 170 5.90 -23.12 -24.08
CA LEU A 170 5.01 -23.69 -25.11
C LEU A 170 5.27 -23.12 -26.53
N GLY A 171 6.17 -22.15 -26.65
CA GLY A 171 6.56 -21.52 -27.91
C GLY A 171 5.66 -20.36 -28.36
N GLU A 172 6.23 -19.43 -29.13
CA GLU A 172 5.61 -18.16 -29.50
C GLU A 172 4.28 -18.32 -30.27
N LYS A 173 4.16 -19.36 -31.09
CA LYS A 173 2.97 -19.57 -31.92
C LYS A 173 1.74 -19.96 -31.09
N PHE A 174 1.94 -20.69 -29.98
CA PHE A 174 0.87 -21.12 -29.08
C PHE A 174 0.53 -20.05 -28.05
N ASN A 175 1.51 -19.25 -27.61
CA ASN A 175 1.31 -18.24 -26.58
C ASN A 175 0.75 -16.90 -27.12
N ALA A 176 0.96 -16.58 -28.41
CA ALA A 176 0.54 -15.33 -29.02
C ALA A 176 -0.93 -14.94 -28.77
N PRO A 177 -1.94 -15.81 -28.96
CA PRO A 177 -3.33 -15.44 -28.71
C PRO A 177 -3.61 -15.18 -27.22
N LEU A 178 -2.98 -15.94 -26.31
CA LEU A 178 -3.15 -15.76 -24.87
C LEU A 178 -2.49 -14.46 -24.39
N VAL A 179 -1.28 -14.16 -24.86
CA VAL A 179 -0.58 -12.91 -24.55
C VAL A 179 -1.36 -11.71 -25.06
N ALA A 180 -1.92 -11.78 -26.27
CA ALA A 180 -2.77 -10.72 -26.82
C ALA A 180 -4.02 -10.48 -25.95
N ALA A 181 -4.72 -11.56 -25.56
CA ALA A 181 -5.90 -11.46 -24.69
C ALA A 181 -5.56 -10.87 -23.33
N LEU A 182 -4.51 -11.37 -22.66
CA LEU A 182 -4.09 -10.86 -21.35
C LEU A 182 -3.60 -9.41 -21.43
N ASN A 183 -2.97 -9.01 -22.53
CA ASN A 183 -2.55 -7.62 -22.73
C ASN A 183 -3.76 -6.67 -22.84
N VAL A 184 -4.83 -7.08 -23.53
CA VAL A 184 -6.09 -6.33 -23.57
C VAL A 184 -6.68 -6.22 -22.16
N VAL A 185 -6.70 -7.31 -21.39
CA VAL A 185 -7.16 -7.30 -20.00
C VAL A 185 -6.34 -6.32 -19.15
N SER A 186 -5.00 -6.33 -19.25
CA SER A 186 -4.15 -5.39 -18.52
C SER A 186 -4.46 -3.93 -18.87
N HIS A 187 -4.67 -3.62 -20.15
CA HIS A 187 -5.04 -2.26 -20.58
C HIS A 187 -6.40 -1.83 -20.03
N ILE A 188 -7.39 -2.72 -20.03
CA ILE A 188 -8.70 -2.47 -19.43
C ILE A 188 -8.55 -2.22 -17.92
N MET A 189 -7.79 -3.06 -17.23
CA MET A 189 -7.55 -2.92 -15.79
C MET A 189 -6.82 -1.61 -15.45
N LEU A 190 -5.81 -1.21 -16.23
CA LEU A 190 -5.16 0.10 -16.09
C LEU A 190 -6.13 1.26 -16.27
N LYS A 191 -7.10 1.14 -17.19
CA LYS A 191 -8.15 2.14 -17.38
C LYS A 191 -9.10 2.20 -16.18
N VAL A 192 -9.47 1.04 -15.63
CA VAL A 192 -10.26 0.94 -14.39
C VAL A 192 -9.52 1.55 -13.21
N THR A 193 -8.21 1.31 -13.06
CA THR A 193 -7.37 1.99 -12.05
C THR A 193 -7.45 3.51 -12.21
N GLY A 194 -7.46 4.00 -13.46
CA GLY A 194 -7.69 5.42 -13.76
C GLY A 194 -9.03 5.94 -13.27
N TYR A 195 -10.11 5.15 -13.37
CA TYR A 195 -11.42 5.52 -12.80
C TYR A 195 -11.40 5.56 -11.28
N VAL A 196 -10.78 4.57 -10.64
CA VAL A 196 -10.62 4.54 -9.17
C VAL A 196 -9.80 5.74 -8.68
N MET A 197 -8.82 6.20 -9.46
CA MET A 197 -7.99 7.36 -9.11
C MET A 197 -8.79 8.68 -9.02
N TYR A 198 -9.94 8.82 -9.70
CA TYR A 198 -10.79 10.02 -9.54
C TYR A 198 -11.47 10.07 -8.16
N VAL A 199 -11.67 8.92 -7.51
CA VAL A 199 -12.25 8.82 -6.15
C VAL A 199 -11.17 9.04 -5.08
N ALA A 200 -9.88 8.92 -5.43
CA ALA A 200 -8.77 9.03 -4.50
C ALA A 200 -8.70 10.35 -3.70
N PRO A 201 -8.91 11.56 -4.28
CA PRO A 201 -8.88 12.81 -3.52
C PRO A 201 -9.90 12.82 -2.36
N LEU A 202 -11.08 12.26 -2.60
CA LEU A 202 -12.14 12.17 -1.63
C LEU A 202 -11.79 11.18 -0.50
N ALA A 203 -11.17 10.06 -0.83
CA ALA A 203 -10.67 9.09 0.16
C ALA A 203 -9.52 9.66 1.01
N ILE A 204 -8.62 10.43 0.40
CA ILE A 204 -7.52 11.10 1.12
C ILE A 204 -8.06 12.14 2.10
N PHE A 205 -9.05 12.93 1.69
CA PHE A 205 -9.77 13.84 2.59
C PHE A 205 -10.36 13.09 3.79
N ALA A 206 -11.05 11.98 3.53
CA ALA A 206 -11.67 11.17 4.56
C ALA A 206 -10.67 10.58 5.56
N ALA A 207 -9.58 9.98 5.05
CA ALA A 207 -8.54 9.38 5.86
C ALA A 207 -7.81 10.41 6.73
N ILE A 208 -7.43 11.56 6.16
CA ILE A 208 -6.71 12.59 6.90
C ILE A 208 -7.63 13.27 7.93
N SER A 209 -8.89 13.51 7.56
CA SER A 209 -9.87 14.08 8.48
C SER A 209 -10.18 13.15 9.67
N SER A 210 -10.27 11.83 9.48
CA SER A 210 -10.54 10.90 10.60
C SER A 210 -9.35 10.78 11.56
N VAL A 211 -8.14 10.73 11.02
CA VAL A 211 -6.89 10.67 11.79
C VAL A 211 -6.72 11.91 12.65
N ILE A 212 -6.96 13.10 12.10
CA ILE A 212 -6.83 14.38 12.83
C ILE A 212 -7.99 14.57 13.80
N ALA A 213 -9.21 14.16 13.45
CA ALA A 213 -10.35 14.22 14.36
C ALA A 213 -10.16 13.32 15.59
N SER A 214 -9.45 12.18 15.46
CA SER A 214 -9.26 11.22 16.55
C SER A 214 -8.01 11.48 17.38
N GLN A 215 -6.91 11.94 16.77
CA GLN A 215 -5.64 12.18 17.46
C GLN A 215 -5.38 13.66 17.82
N GLY A 216 -6.20 14.57 17.31
CA GLY A 216 -6.12 16.00 17.59
C GLY A 216 -4.96 16.74 16.94
N TRP A 217 -4.96 18.07 17.11
CA TRP A 217 -3.95 18.97 16.56
C TRP A 217 -2.55 18.76 17.15
N GLY A 218 -2.44 18.05 18.28
CA GLY A 218 -1.17 17.72 18.94
C GLY A 218 -0.26 16.86 18.05
N SER A 219 -0.81 15.87 17.36
CA SER A 219 -0.04 15.03 16.42
C SER A 219 0.44 15.83 15.20
N CYS A 220 -0.31 16.86 14.79
CA CYS A 220 0.06 17.74 13.68
C CYS A 220 1.00 18.87 14.10
N LEU A 221 1.17 19.19 15.40
CA LEU A 221 2.11 20.21 15.89
C LEU A 221 3.41 19.63 16.47
N ILE A 222 3.38 18.40 16.99
CA ILE A 222 4.58 17.69 17.48
C ILE A 222 5.43 17.22 16.28
N THR A 223 4.81 16.81 15.18
CA THR A 223 5.51 16.26 14.00
C THR A 223 6.22 17.31 13.12
N PRO A 224 5.69 18.51 12.82
CA PRO A 224 6.39 19.50 12.01
C PRO A 224 7.44 20.28 12.80
N ARG A 225 7.40 20.27 14.14
CA ARG A 225 8.48 20.88 14.94
C ARG A 225 9.75 20.00 14.89
N LEU A 226 9.58 18.68 14.83
CA LEU A 226 10.65 17.75 14.50
C LEU A 226 11.16 17.95 13.06
N SER A 227 10.28 17.96 12.04
CA SER A 227 10.72 18.08 10.64
C SER A 227 11.32 19.45 10.27
N ALA A 228 10.86 20.53 10.90
CA ALA A 228 11.41 21.87 10.70
C ALA A 228 12.74 22.07 11.45
N ASP A 229 12.93 21.51 12.64
CA ASP A 229 14.24 21.55 13.32
C ASP A 229 15.28 20.70 12.60
N THR A 230 14.92 19.51 12.07
CA THR A 230 15.85 18.68 11.28
C THR A 230 16.28 19.39 9.98
N MET A 231 15.37 20.09 9.29
CA MET A 231 15.70 20.79 8.04
C MET A 231 16.48 22.09 8.25
N SER A 232 16.31 22.78 9.39
CA SER A 232 17.09 23.96 9.75
C SER A 232 18.53 23.65 10.19
N ARG A 233 18.81 22.40 10.58
CA ARG A 233 20.15 21.93 11.00
C ARG A 233 20.97 21.33 9.87
N PHE A 234 20.40 21.18 8.68
CA PHE A 234 21.07 20.62 7.49
C PHE A 234 21.40 21.65 6.40
N CYS A 235 21.04 22.93 6.57
CA CYS A 235 21.45 24.05 5.72
C CYS A 235 22.35 24.98 6.56
#